data_AF-B6SR41-F1
#
_entry.id   AF-B6SR41-F1
#
_cell.length_a   1.000
_cell.length_b   1.000
_cell.length_c   1.000
_cell.angle_alpha   90.00
_cell.angle_beta   90.00
_cell.angle_gamma   90.00
#
_symmetry.space_group_name_H-M   'P 1'
#
loop_
_entity.id
_entity.type
_entity.pdbx_description
1 polymer ?
#
loop_
_entity_poly.entity_id
_entity_poly.type
_entity_poly.pdbx_seq_one_letter_code
_entity_poly.pdbx_strand_id
1 'polypeptide(L)'
;MTGKVLLVAVLLVGVASRCSGSRVLQTLQDALCNTRTDCYGDLLREGAAAYLNSIAAEKYAYSTQQVQDCIAVALTSKAAAVAQAAMFKKANYACSYY
;
A
#
# COMPACT_ATOMS: atom_id res chain seq x y z
N MET A 1 -9.56 -19.53 -1.70
CA MET A 1 -8.72 -18.86 -0.67
C MET A 1 -8.28 -17.51 -1.22
N THR A 2 -9.24 -16.58 -1.34
CA THR A 2 -9.36 -15.71 -2.51
C THR A 2 -9.06 -14.25 -2.15
N GLY A 3 -7.94 -13.72 -2.64
CA GLY A 3 -7.63 -12.28 -2.70
C GLY A 3 -7.26 -11.56 -1.39
N LYS A 4 -8.03 -11.75 -0.31
CA LYS A 4 -7.83 -11.03 0.97
C LYS A 4 -6.52 -11.40 1.67
N VAL A 5 -6.10 -12.66 1.57
CA VAL A 5 -4.88 -13.18 2.22
C VAL A 5 -3.61 -12.64 1.55
N LEU A 6 -3.65 -12.38 0.24
CA LEU A 6 -2.49 -11.87 -0.50
C LEU A 6 -2.23 -10.38 -0.19
N LEU A 7 -3.29 -9.56 -0.09
CA LEU A 7 -3.16 -8.14 0.28
C LEU A 7 -2.57 -7.95 1.68
N VAL A 8 -3.01 -8.80 2.61
CA VAL A 8 -2.49 -8.87 3.98
C VAL A 8 -1.03 -9.34 3.97
N ALA A 9 -0.67 -10.35 3.16
CA ALA A 9 0.69 -10.86 3.11
C ALA A 9 1.73 -9.85 2.55
N VAL A 10 1.34 -8.99 1.59
CA VAL A 10 2.28 -8.03 0.96
C VAL A 10 2.54 -6.81 1.86
N LEU A 11 1.58 -6.41 2.69
CA LEU A 11 1.64 -5.16 3.47
C LEU A 11 1.70 -5.35 5.00
N LEU A 12 1.27 -6.49 5.55
CA LEU A 12 1.37 -6.82 6.99
C LEU A 12 2.55 -7.74 7.35
N VAL A 13 3.25 -8.38 6.40
CA VAL A 13 4.47 -9.17 6.70
C VAL A 13 5.69 -8.25 6.84
N GLY A 14 5.52 -7.21 7.67
CA GLY A 14 6.60 -6.46 8.30
C GLY A 14 7.02 -7.05 9.65
N VAL A 15 6.42 -8.16 10.09
CA VAL A 15 6.80 -8.84 11.34
C VAL A 15 7.13 -10.31 11.07
N ALA A 16 8.42 -10.62 11.25
CA ALA A 16 9.00 -11.96 11.35
C ALA A 16 8.98 -12.84 10.08
N SER A 17 9.60 -12.38 9.00
CA SER A 17 10.37 -13.33 8.20
C SER A 17 11.48 -12.62 7.44
N ARG A 18 12.70 -13.14 7.56
CA ARG A 18 13.84 -12.75 6.74
C ARG A 18 13.54 -13.17 5.29
N CYS A 19 12.75 -12.38 4.58
CA CYS A 19 12.48 -12.59 3.17
C CYS A 19 13.45 -11.74 2.37
N SER A 20 14.42 -12.40 1.74
CA SER A 20 15.39 -11.82 0.80
C SER A 20 14.74 -10.78 -0.12
N GLY A 21 15.30 -9.57 -0.18
CA GLY A 21 14.69 -8.36 -0.74
C GLY A 21 14.09 -8.46 -2.15
N SER A 22 14.44 -9.46 -2.96
CA SER A 22 13.82 -9.69 -4.28
C SER A 22 12.33 -10.04 -4.22
N ARG A 23 11.84 -10.75 -3.19
CA ARG A 23 10.44 -11.19 -3.17
C ARG A 23 9.47 -10.06 -2.80
N VAL A 24 9.89 -9.16 -1.89
CA VAL A 24 9.10 -7.99 -1.49
C VAL A 24 8.93 -7.03 -2.67
N LEU A 25 10.00 -6.81 -3.44
CA LEU A 25 9.94 -6.00 -4.66
C LEU A 25 9.01 -6.59 -5.71
N GLN A 26 9.02 -7.91 -5.92
CA GLN A 26 8.08 -8.57 -6.83
C GLN A 26 6.63 -8.36 -6.39
N THR A 27 6.33 -8.57 -5.10
CA THR A 27 4.97 -8.38 -4.58
C THR A 27 4.49 -6.93 -4.61
N LEU A 28 5.41 -5.98 -4.50
CA LEU A 28 5.11 -4.55 -4.58
C LEU A 28 4.88 -4.11 -6.04
N GLN A 29 5.68 -4.63 -6.97
CA GLN A 29 5.47 -4.46 -8.41
C GLN A 29 4.10 -5.03 -8.82
N ASP A 30 3.75 -6.22 -8.34
CA ASP A 30 2.44 -6.84 -8.60
C ASP A 30 1.28 -6.01 -8.02
N ALA A 31 1.49 -5.39 -6.86
CA ALA A 31 0.52 -4.49 -6.24
C ALA A 31 0.28 -3.23 -7.09
N LEU A 32 1.35 -2.63 -7.62
CA LEU A 32 1.28 -1.47 -8.52
C LEU A 32 0.63 -1.81 -9.85
N CYS A 33 0.98 -2.95 -10.43
CA CYS A 33 0.44 -3.43 -11.71
C CYS A 33 -0.94 -4.09 -11.59
N ASN A 34 -1.55 -4.08 -10.39
CA ASN A 34 -2.83 -4.73 -10.18
C ASN A 34 -3.92 -4.07 -11.03
N THR A 35 -4.65 -4.86 -11.81
CA THR A 35 -5.70 -4.36 -12.73
C THR A 35 -7.12 -4.41 -12.15
N ARG A 36 -7.30 -4.87 -10.90
CA ARG A 36 -8.63 -4.91 -10.27
C ARG A 36 -9.19 -3.50 -10.12
N THR A 37 -10.42 -3.28 -10.54
CA THR A 37 -11.08 -1.97 -10.47
C THR A 37 -12.03 -1.84 -9.28
N ASP A 38 -11.80 -2.62 -8.22
CA ASP A 38 -12.57 -2.52 -6.98
C ASP A 38 -11.84 -1.71 -5.91
N CYS A 39 -12.56 -1.31 -4.86
CA CYS A 39 -12.01 -0.47 -3.78
C CYS A 39 -10.73 -1.00 -3.14
N TYR A 40 -10.55 -2.32 -3.06
CA TYR A 40 -9.32 -2.92 -2.55
C TYR A 40 -8.19 -2.90 -3.57
N GLY A 41 -8.48 -2.98 -4.87
CA GLY A 41 -7.51 -2.74 -5.93
C GLY A 41 -6.99 -1.30 -5.91
N ASP A 42 -7.87 -0.31 -5.68
CA ASP A 42 -7.46 1.08 -5.53
C ASP A 42 -6.58 1.28 -4.29
N LEU A 43 -7.00 0.72 -3.15
CA LEU A 43 -6.20 0.74 -1.92
C LEU A 43 -4.82 0.10 -2.11
N LEU A 44 -4.74 -0.99 -2.88
CA LEU A 44 -3.50 -1.69 -3.14
C LEU A 44 -2.52 -0.84 -3.95
N ARG A 45 -2.98 -0.27 -5.06
CA ARG A 45 -2.14 0.55 -5.94
C ARG A 45 -1.65 1.81 -5.23
N GLU A 46 -2.58 2.55 -4.63
CA GLU A 46 -2.27 3.81 -3.96
C GLU A 46 -1.48 3.58 -2.67
N GLY A 47 -1.77 2.50 -1.94
CA GLY A 47 -1.02 2.09 -0.75
C GLY A 47 0.40 1.62 -1.07
N ALA A 48 0.60 0.88 -2.16
CA ALA A 48 1.93 0.49 -2.64
C ALA A 48 2.76 1.71 -3.05
N ALA A 49 2.17 2.64 -3.80
CA ALA A 49 2.83 3.90 -4.15
C ALA A 49 3.14 4.73 -2.90
N ALA A 50 2.22 4.81 -1.93
CA ALA A 50 2.44 5.53 -0.68
C ALA A 50 3.58 4.93 0.14
N TYR A 51 3.71 3.60 0.16
CA TYR A 51 4.79 2.90 0.86
C TYR A 51 6.15 3.17 0.21
N LEU A 52 6.21 3.20 -1.13
CA LEU A 52 7.43 3.57 -1.85
C LEU A 52 7.81 5.02 -1.58
N ASN A 53 6.85 5.94 -1.68
CA ASN A 53 7.07 7.36 -1.44
C ASN A 53 7.50 7.61 0.02
N SER A 54 6.98 6.87 1.00
CA SER A 54 7.40 7.02 2.40
C SER A 54 8.82 6.55 2.69
N ILE A 55 9.41 5.72 1.82
CA ILE A 55 10.81 5.28 1.91
C ILE A 55 11.71 6.22 1.10
N ALA A 56 11.27 6.64 -0.08
CA ALA A 56 12.11 7.31 -1.07
C ALA A 56 12.11 8.84 -0.96
N ALA A 57 10.98 9.45 -0.54
CA ALA A 57 10.85 10.90 -0.50
C ALA A 57 11.03 11.45 0.92
N GLU A 58 11.95 12.40 1.09
CA GLU A 58 12.28 13.01 2.38
C GLU A 58 11.09 13.73 3.05
N LYS A 59 10.10 14.18 2.26
CA LYS A 59 8.95 14.96 2.73
C LYS A 59 7.61 14.33 2.35
N TYR A 60 7.55 13.01 2.34
CA TYR A 60 6.26 12.34 2.14
C TYR A 60 5.32 12.55 3.33
N ALA A 61 4.01 12.63 3.06
CA ALA A 61 2.98 12.95 4.05
C ALA A 61 2.80 11.89 5.14
N TYR A 62 3.27 10.67 4.90
CA TYR A 62 3.16 9.53 5.82
C TYR A 62 4.53 8.91 6.07
N SER A 63 4.78 8.45 7.28
CA SER A 63 5.86 7.50 7.54
C SER A 63 5.51 6.11 7.03
N THR A 64 6.50 5.26 6.79
CA THR A 64 6.30 3.86 6.38
C THR A 64 5.41 3.09 7.34
N GLN A 65 5.56 3.32 8.65
CA GLN A 65 4.72 2.70 9.67
C GLN A 65 3.25 3.18 9.56
N GLN A 66 3.04 4.49 9.38
CA GLN A 66 1.69 5.04 9.21
C GLN A 66 1.00 4.49 7.96
N VAL A 67 1.73 4.28 6.86
CA VAL A 67 1.17 3.66 5.65
C VAL A 67 0.68 2.24 5.95
N GLN A 68 1.47 1.42 6.65
CA GLN A 68 1.08 0.06 7.03
C GLN A 68 -0.15 0.05 7.95
N ASP A 69 -0.16 0.90 8.98
CA ASP A 69 -1.28 1.00 9.93
C ASP A 69 -2.57 1.45 9.24
N CYS A 70 -2.48 2.47 8.39
CA CYS A 70 -3.60 2.95 7.57
C CYS A 70 -4.17 1.85 6.68
N ILE A 71 -3.32 1.02 6.08
CA ILE A 71 -3.76 -0.10 5.22
C ILE A 71 -4.44 -1.19 6.05
N ALA A 72 -3.91 -1.52 7.23
CA ALA A 72 -4.53 -2.47 8.14
C ALA A 72 -5.96 -2.03 8.54
N VAL A 73 -6.14 -0.74 8.85
CA VAL A 73 -7.46 -0.16 9.15
C VAL A 73 -8.36 -0.15 7.91
N ALA A 74 -7.83 0.24 6.75
CA ALA A 74 -8.60 0.34 5.50
C ALA A 74 -9.14 -1.02 5.04
N LEU A 75 -8.47 -2.12 5.37
CA LEU A 75 -8.92 -3.48 5.05
C LEU A 75 -10.19 -3.93 5.79
N THR A 76 -10.54 -3.27 6.89
CA THR A 76 -11.68 -3.66 7.74
C THR A 76 -13.04 -3.48 7.06
N SER A 77 -13.15 -2.59 6.07
CA SER A 77 -14.40 -2.38 5.33
C SER A 77 -14.17 -1.76 3.94
N LYS A 78 -15.12 -1.95 3.02
CA LYS A 78 -15.07 -1.32 1.69
C LYS A 78 -15.04 0.21 1.78
N ALA A 79 -15.79 0.80 2.72
CA ALA A 79 -15.82 2.25 2.91
C ALA A 79 -14.47 2.80 3.38
N ALA A 80 -13.82 2.12 4.33
CA ALA A 80 -12.49 2.47 4.80
C ALA A 80 -11.44 2.32 3.69
N ALA A 81 -11.54 1.26 2.86
CA ALA A 81 -10.67 1.08 1.70
C ALA A 81 -10.77 2.23 0.70
N VAL A 82 -11.99 2.64 0.33
CA VAL A 82 -12.21 3.78 -0.58
C VAL A 82 -11.65 5.07 0.02
N ALA A 83 -11.94 5.37 1.29
CA ALA A 83 -11.49 6.58 1.94
C ALA A 83 -9.96 6.66 2.01
N GLN A 84 -9.31 5.58 2.42
CA GLN A 84 -7.86 5.56 2.55
C GLN A 84 -7.15 5.59 1.20
N ALA A 85 -7.66 4.88 0.19
CA ALA A 85 -7.13 4.95 -1.18
C ALA A 85 -7.15 6.40 -1.70
N ALA A 86 -8.23 7.15 -1.45
CA ALA A 86 -8.33 8.56 -1.84
C ALA A 86 -7.33 9.46 -1.11
N MET A 87 -7.04 9.19 0.17
CA MET A 87 -6.02 9.95 0.92
C MET A 87 -4.61 9.66 0.41
N PHE A 88 -4.27 8.39 0.19
CA PHE A 88 -2.98 8.03 -0.40
C PHE A 88 -2.80 8.62 -1.80
N LYS A 89 -3.83 8.60 -2.64
CA LYS A 89 -3.76 9.22 -3.97
C LYS A 89 -3.39 10.69 -3.91
N LYS A 90 -3.97 11.46 -2.98
CA LYS A 90 -3.63 12.87 -2.78
C LYS A 90 -2.18 13.06 -2.33
N ALA A 91 -1.73 12.24 -1.39
CA ALA A 91 -0.35 12.29 -0.89
C ALA A 91 0.66 11.91 -1.98
N ASN A 92 0.41 10.84 -2.72
CA ASN A 92 1.21 10.39 -3.86
C ASN A 92 1.33 11.49 -4.92
N TYR A 93 0.19 12.12 -5.26
CA TYR A 93 0.18 13.23 -6.20
C TYR A 93 1.02 14.40 -5.70
N ALA A 94 0.84 14.84 -4.45
CA ALA A 94 1.63 15.93 -3.87
C ALA A 94 3.14 15.62 -3.85
N CYS A 95 3.52 14.37 -3.63
CA CYS A 95 4.92 13.92 -3.65
C CYS A 95 5.57 14.01 -5.03
N SER A 96 4.80 13.83 -6.11
CA SER A 96 5.34 13.85 -7.48
C SER A 96 5.68 15.26 -8.00
N TYR A 97 5.28 16.32 -7.28
CA TYR A 97 5.53 17.72 -7.65
C TYR A 97 6.74 18.34 -6.96
N TYR A 98 7.49 17.56 -6.16
CA TYR A 98 8.72 17.97 -5.48
C TYR A 98 9.88 17.09 -5.90
#